data_AF-A0A9Q3IW79-F1
#
_entry.id   AF-A0A9Q3IW79-F1
#
_cell.length_a   1.000
_cell.length_b   1.000
_cell.length_c   1.000
_cell.angle_alpha   90.00
_cell.angle_beta   90.00
_cell.angle_gamma   90.00
#
_symmetry.space_group_name_H-M   'P 1'
#
loop_
_entity.id
_entity.type
_entity.pdbx_description
1 polymer ?
#
loop_
_entity_poly.entity_id
_entity_poly.type
_entity_poly.pdbx_seq_one_letter_code
_entity_poly.pdbx_strand_id
1 'polypeptide(L)'
;MWKRACDTAAKCIAKAKEYNKQRWDKLHMEPDFKEGDQVENAVEVKLMEEFSRKHPVFPVSLVKPYFQTEEDKFTSRDKNSTPPEIVEVEDSLGPVKKIIRARKIRLNGRDQIQYLVRFKNETADKDK
;
A
#
# COMPACT_ATOMS: atom_id res chain seq x y z
N MET A 1 52.83 -32.55 34.79
CA MET A 1 51.40 -32.90 34.94
C MET A 1 50.48 -31.80 34.36
N TRP A 2 50.74 -30.52 34.64
CA TRP A 2 49.94 -29.37 34.17
C TRP A 2 49.80 -29.19 32.64
N LYS A 3 50.88 -29.36 31.86
CA LYS A 3 50.82 -29.23 30.38
C LYS A 3 49.78 -30.14 29.73
N ARG A 4 49.69 -31.40 30.16
CA ARG A 4 48.69 -32.35 29.65
C ARG A 4 47.25 -31.90 29.94
N ALA A 5 47.02 -31.27 31.10
CA ALA A 5 45.71 -30.74 31.44
C ALA A 5 45.34 -29.55 30.53
N CYS A 6 46.28 -28.64 30.28
CA CYS A 6 46.09 -27.52 29.35
C CYS A 6 45.80 -28.02 27.92
N ASP A 7 46.56 -29.01 27.44
CA ASP A 7 46.36 -29.59 26.11
C ASP A 7 44.98 -30.28 25.98
N THR A 8 44.54 -30.94 27.05
CA THR A 8 43.23 -31.59 27.09
C THR A 8 42.10 -30.56 27.10
N ALA A 9 42.23 -29.50 27.90
CA ALA A 9 41.28 -28.39 27.92
C ALA A 9 41.19 -27.70 26.55
N ALA A 10 42.33 -27.44 25.90
CA ALA A 10 42.36 -26.85 24.56
C ALA A 10 41.65 -27.73 23.52
N LYS A 11 41.87 -29.05 23.55
CA LYS A 11 41.17 -30.00 22.68
C LYS A 11 39.66 -30.03 22.94
N CYS A 12 39.23 -29.95 24.20
CA CYS A 12 37.80 -29.89 24.54
C CYS A 12 37.14 -28.64 23.98
N ILE A 13 37.80 -27.47 24.08
CA ILE A 13 37.30 -26.21 23.54
C ILE A 13 37.22 -26.26 22.01
N ALA A 14 38.25 -26.81 21.35
CA ALA A 14 38.27 -26.96 19.90
C ALA A 14 37.11 -27.85 19.41
N LYS A 15 36.92 -29.02 20.04
CA LYS A 15 35.81 -29.94 19.72
C LYS A 15 34.44 -29.29 19.95
N ALA A 16 34.27 -28.53 21.03
CA ALA A 16 33.02 -27.83 21.31
C ALA A 16 32.71 -26.75 20.25
N LYS A 17 33.72 -25.98 19.82
CA LYS A 17 33.57 -25.00 18.73
C LYS A 17 33.20 -25.67 17.42
N GLU A 18 33.88 -26.75 17.08
CA GLU A 18 33.65 -27.48 15.84
C GLU A 18 32.27 -28.15 15.82
N TYR A 19 31.83 -28.75 16.93
CA TYR A 19 30.47 -29.27 17.09
C TYR A 19 29.41 -28.19 16.91
N ASN A 20 29.59 -27.02 17.54
CA ASN A 20 28.66 -25.90 17.39
C ASN A 20 28.62 -25.38 15.96
N LYS A 21 29.78 -25.25 15.30
CA LYS A 21 29.88 -24.85 13.90
C LYS A 21 29.13 -25.83 13.00
N GLN A 22 29.43 -27.12 13.11
CA GLN A 22 28.78 -28.17 12.30
C GLN A 22 27.26 -28.20 12.53
N ARG A 23 26.81 -28.03 13.77
CA ARG A 23 25.38 -27.96 14.10
C ARG A 23 24.72 -26.72 13.49
N TRP A 24 25.39 -25.58 13.53
CA TRP A 24 24.88 -24.33 12.96
C TRP A 24 24.80 -24.41 11.43
N ASP A 25 25.90 -24.82 10.79
CA ASP A 25 26.00 -24.99 9.33
C ASP A 25 24.94 -25.98 8.81
N LYS A 26 24.69 -27.07 9.55
CA LYS A 26 23.65 -28.06 9.19
C LYS A 26 22.22 -27.51 9.28
N LEU A 27 21.95 -26.64 10.25
CA LEU A 27 20.61 -26.08 10.48
C LEU A 27 20.33 -24.83 9.64
N HIS A 28 21.37 -24.14 9.19
CA HIS A 28 21.30 -22.87 8.48
C HIS A 28 22.08 -22.94 7.17
N MET A 29 21.89 -24.02 6.41
CA MET A 29 22.27 -23.99 5.01
C MET A 29 21.40 -22.96 4.29
N GLU A 30 22.05 -21.99 3.67
CA GLU A 30 21.37 -21.10 2.73
C GLU A 30 20.81 -21.96 1.59
N PRO A 31 19.50 -21.87 1.30
CA PRO A 31 18.93 -22.55 0.14
C PRO A 31 19.55 -21.97 -1.14
N ASP A 32 19.88 -22.83 -2.09
CA ASP A 32 20.31 -22.38 -3.41
C ASP A 32 19.08 -21.92 -4.20
N PHE A 33 18.95 -20.60 -4.41
CA PHE A 33 17.88 -20.01 -5.21
C PHE A 33 18.31 -19.80 -6.67
N LYS A 34 17.41 -20.08 -7.61
CA LYS A 34 17.59 -19.78 -9.04
C LYS A 34 16.55 -18.77 -9.51
N GLU A 35 16.91 -17.98 -10.52
CA GLU A 35 15.95 -17.07 -11.17
C GLU A 35 14.74 -17.87 -11.69
N GLY A 36 13.55 -17.57 -11.19
CA GLY A 36 12.31 -18.26 -11.52
C GLY A 36 11.78 -19.24 -10.47
N ASP A 37 12.48 -19.50 -9.36
CA ASP A 37 11.93 -20.30 -8.26
C ASP A 37 10.79 -19.57 -7.54
N GLN A 38 9.66 -20.24 -7.39
CA GLN A 38 8.51 -19.73 -6.64
C GLN A 38 8.67 -20.07 -5.15
N VAL A 39 9.08 -19.09 -4.36
CA VAL A 39 9.20 -19.24 -2.90
C VAL A 39 7.82 -19.03 -2.25
N GLU A 40 7.40 -19.93 -1.35
CA GLU A 40 6.06 -19.91 -0.72
C GLU A 40 5.69 -18.57 -0.04
N ASN A 41 6.68 -17.76 0.35
CA ASN A 41 6.49 -16.46 1.00
C ASN A 41 6.94 -15.26 0.15
N ALA A 42 7.01 -15.40 -1.18
CA ALA A 42 7.36 -14.29 -2.05
C ALA A 42 6.16 -13.35 -2.28
N VAL A 43 6.36 -12.04 -2.10
CA VAL A 43 5.37 -10.99 -2.37
C VAL A 43 5.83 -10.17 -3.57
N GLU A 44 5.07 -10.20 -4.66
CA GLU A 44 5.33 -9.36 -5.84
C GLU A 44 4.95 -7.90 -5.55
N VAL A 45 5.92 -6.99 -5.54
CA VAL A 45 5.70 -5.56 -5.33
C VAL A 45 5.85 -4.83 -6.66
N LYS A 46 4.73 -4.39 -7.26
CA LYS A 46 4.73 -3.55 -8.47
C LYS A 46 4.91 -2.08 -8.07
N LEU A 47 6.12 -1.56 -8.24
CA LEU A 47 6.45 -0.15 -8.00
C LEU A 47 6.19 0.68 -9.27
N MET A 48 5.68 1.90 -9.11
CA MET A 48 5.55 2.86 -10.23
C MET A 48 6.95 3.34 -10.69
N GLU A 49 7.04 3.83 -11.93
CA GLU A 49 8.30 4.18 -12.61
C GLU A 49 9.20 5.14 -11.79
N GLU A 50 8.58 6.11 -11.10
CA GLU A 50 9.26 7.10 -10.25
C GLU A 50 9.94 6.49 -9.00
N PHE A 51 9.43 5.36 -8.50
CA PHE A 51 9.94 4.68 -7.29
C PHE A 51 10.87 3.51 -7.59
N SER A 52 11.12 3.21 -8.87
CA SER A 52 12.01 2.12 -9.31
C SER A 52 13.48 2.32 -8.92
N ARG A 53 13.93 3.57 -8.75
CA ARG A 53 15.36 3.92 -8.59
C ARG A 53 15.80 4.25 -7.17
N LYS A 54 14.89 4.59 -6.26
CA LYS A 54 15.18 4.84 -4.85
C LYS A 54 14.02 4.38 -3.99
N HIS A 55 14.07 3.14 -3.51
CA HIS A 55 13.18 2.72 -2.45
C HIS A 55 13.97 2.74 -1.13
N PRO A 56 13.55 3.49 -0.10
CA PRO A 56 14.01 3.20 1.26
C PRO A 56 13.55 1.79 1.56
N VAL A 57 14.47 0.82 1.67
CA VAL A 57 14.16 -0.62 1.83
C VAL A 57 13.00 -0.75 2.81
N PHE A 58 11.80 -1.03 2.30
CA PHE A 58 10.64 -1.16 3.15
C PHE A 58 10.92 -2.42 3.96
N PRO A 59 11.04 -2.34 5.29
CA PRO A 59 11.41 -3.50 6.06
C PRO A 59 10.31 -4.54 5.86
N VAL A 60 10.66 -5.68 5.26
CA VAL A 60 9.71 -6.78 5.04
C VAL A 60 9.11 -7.31 6.35
N SER A 61 9.75 -6.99 7.49
CA SER A 61 9.24 -7.24 8.84
C SER A 61 8.05 -6.37 9.24
N LEU A 62 7.81 -5.23 8.57
CA LEU A 62 6.64 -4.37 8.81
C LEU A 62 5.45 -4.74 7.92
N VAL A 63 5.64 -5.64 6.96
CA VAL A 63 4.55 -6.14 6.12
C VAL A 63 3.68 -7.04 6.98
N LYS A 64 2.42 -6.66 7.17
CA LYS A 64 1.45 -7.54 7.83
C LYS A 64 1.22 -8.77 6.93
N PRO A 65 1.42 -10.00 7.42
CA PRO A 65 1.07 -11.19 6.66
C PRO A 65 -0.42 -11.17 6.35
N TYR A 66 -0.76 -11.39 5.08
CA TYR A 66 -2.14 -11.51 4.66
C TYR A 66 -2.64 -12.90 5.04
N PHE A 67 -3.67 -12.95 5.89
CA PHE A 67 -4.39 -14.19 6.19
C PHE A 67 -5.70 -14.17 5.41
N GLN A 68 -6.03 -15.27 4.75
CA GLN A 68 -7.37 -15.46 4.22
C GLN A 68 -8.37 -15.35 5.37
N THR A 69 -9.49 -14.68 5.13
CA THR A 69 -10.51 -14.51 6.16
C THR A 69 -11.23 -15.83 6.35
N GLU A 70 -11.03 -16.46 7.51
CA GLU A 70 -11.81 -17.62 7.96
C GLU A 70 -13.27 -17.20 8.17
N GLU A 71 -14.15 -17.60 7.25
CA GLU A 71 -15.55 -17.17 7.21
C GLU A 71 -16.33 -17.66 8.45
N ASP A 72 -16.01 -18.86 8.94
CA ASP A 72 -16.63 -19.48 10.13
C ASP A 72 -16.33 -18.72 11.42
N LYS A 73 -15.20 -18.00 11.47
CA LYS A 73 -14.78 -17.21 12.63
C LYS A 73 -15.40 -15.81 12.64
N PHE A 74 -15.87 -15.33 11.48
CA PHE A 74 -16.39 -13.97 11.31
C PHE A 74 -17.74 -13.98 10.57
N THR A 75 -18.71 -14.68 11.14
CA THR A 75 -20.06 -14.87 10.56
C THR A 75 -20.86 -13.57 10.39
N SER A 76 -20.54 -12.53 11.16
CA SER A 76 -21.20 -11.22 11.11
C SER A 76 -20.60 -10.24 10.09
N ARG A 77 -19.64 -10.66 9.26
CA ARG A 77 -19.13 -9.83 8.16
C ARG A 77 -20.05 -9.96 6.96
N ASP A 78 -20.76 -8.90 6.63
CA ASP A 78 -21.54 -8.83 5.39
C ASP A 78 -20.59 -8.93 4.19
N LYS A 79 -20.64 -10.06 3.47
CA LYS A 79 -19.78 -10.32 2.30
C LYS A 79 -20.10 -9.42 1.10
N ASN A 80 -21.25 -8.74 1.15
CA ASN A 80 -21.76 -7.91 0.08
C ASN A 80 -21.82 -6.45 0.54
N SER A 81 -20.70 -5.74 0.52
CA SER A 81 -20.74 -4.29 0.42
C SER A 81 -21.02 -3.97 -1.05
N THR A 82 -22.30 -3.79 -1.38
CA THR A 82 -22.63 -3.18 -2.67
C THR A 82 -21.92 -1.83 -2.73
N PRO A 83 -21.11 -1.54 -3.76
CA PRO A 83 -20.54 -0.22 -3.94
C PRO A 83 -21.68 0.82 -3.84
N PRO A 84 -21.50 1.93 -3.09
CA PRO A 84 -22.55 2.91 -2.97
C PRO A 84 -22.98 3.37 -4.37
N GLU A 85 -24.29 3.34 -4.62
CA GLU A 85 -24.88 3.82 -5.87
C GLU A 85 -24.51 5.30 -6.03
N ILE A 86 -23.82 5.62 -7.13
CA ILE A 86 -23.45 7.00 -7.45
C ILE A 86 -24.74 7.68 -7.88
N VAL A 87 -25.35 8.44 -6.96
CA VAL A 87 -26.51 9.26 -7.29
C VAL A 87 -26.03 10.37 -8.22
N GLU A 88 -26.43 10.34 -9.48
CA GLU A 88 -26.32 11.49 -10.37
C GLU A 88 -27.22 12.59 -9.78
N VAL A 89 -26.61 13.54 -9.08
CA VAL A 89 -27.30 14.72 -8.60
C VAL A 89 -27.66 15.52 -9.85
N GLU A 90 -28.92 15.46 -10.28
CA GLU A 90 -29.41 16.42 -11.27
C GLU A 90 -29.15 17.82 -10.71
N ASP A 91 -28.31 18.58 -11.41
CA ASP A 91 -27.97 19.97 -11.13
C ASP A 91 -29.21 20.86 -11.34
N SER A 92 -30.21 20.69 -10.48
CA SER A 92 -31.35 21.59 -10.38
C SER A 92 -30.85 22.86 -9.69
N LEU A 93 -30.22 23.72 -10.49
CA LEU A 93 -29.80 25.04 -10.06
C LEU A 93 -31.00 25.76 -9.43
N GLY A 94 -30.88 26.13 -8.17
CA GLY A 94 -31.96 26.76 -7.41
C GLY A 94 -32.38 28.12 -7.99
N PRO A 95 -33.39 28.79 -7.40
CA PRO A 95 -33.81 30.10 -7.88
C PRO A 95 -32.69 31.15 -7.76
N VAL A 96 -32.53 31.96 -8.81
CA VAL A 96 -31.54 33.04 -8.89
C VAL A 96 -31.79 34.11 -7.82
N LYS A 97 -30.75 34.47 -7.05
CA LYS A 97 -30.80 35.57 -6.08
C LYS A 97 -30.38 36.90 -6.68
N LYS A 98 -29.24 36.92 -7.40
CA LYS A 98 -28.63 38.16 -7.90
C LYS A 98 -27.78 37.90 -9.14
N ILE A 99 -27.86 38.80 -10.11
CA ILE A 99 -26.94 38.86 -11.27
C ILE A 99 -25.75 39.74 -10.90
N ILE A 100 -24.53 39.22 -11.05
CA ILE A 100 -23.28 39.91 -10.73
C ILE A 100 -22.72 40.61 -11.95
N ARG A 101 -22.69 39.93 -13.10
CA ARG A 101 -22.11 40.44 -14.33
C ARG A 101 -22.87 39.93 -15.55
N ALA A 102 -22.90 40.72 -16.61
CA ALA A 102 -23.37 40.27 -17.91
C ALA A 102 -22.26 40.50 -18.94
N ARG A 103 -22.16 39.61 -19.94
CA ARG A 103 -21.30 39.79 -21.11
C ARG A 103 -22.00 39.31 -22.37
N LYS A 104 -21.80 40.02 -23.48
CA LYS A 104 -22.31 39.64 -24.79
C LYS A 104 -21.27 38.80 -25.51
N ILE A 105 -21.66 37.64 -26.03
CA ILE A 105 -20.79 36.69 -26.75
C ILE A 105 -21.49 36.25 -28.02
N ARG A 106 -20.71 36.01 -29.07
CA ARG A 106 -21.21 35.41 -30.30
C ARG A 106 -20.87 33.91 -30.28
N LEU A 107 -21.89 33.07 -30.09
CA LEU A 107 -21.79 31.60 -30.06
C LEU A 107 -22.67 31.03 -31.18
N ASN A 108 -22.11 30.13 -31.98
CA ASN A 108 -22.80 29.51 -33.12
C ASN A 108 -23.44 30.53 -34.08
N GLY A 109 -22.74 31.64 -34.33
CA GLY A 109 -23.17 32.71 -35.25
C GLY A 109 -24.26 33.65 -34.71
N ARG A 110 -24.84 33.36 -33.54
CA ARG A 110 -25.86 34.18 -32.87
C ARG A 110 -25.26 34.95 -31.71
N ASP A 111 -25.73 36.18 -31.53
CA ASP A 111 -25.37 36.99 -30.36
C ASP A 111 -26.19 36.51 -29.15
N GLN A 112 -25.50 36.10 -28.09
CA GLN A 112 -26.09 35.68 -26.81
C GLN A 112 -25.54 36.52 -25.66
N ILE A 113 -26.33 36.69 -24.60
CA ILE A 113 -25.91 37.37 -23.37
C ILE A 113 -25.72 36.29 -22.29
N GLN A 114 -24.51 36.19 -21.76
CA GLN A 114 -24.19 35.35 -20.62
C GLN A 114 -24.24 36.16 -19.33
N TYR A 115 -24.82 35.57 -18.29
CA TYR A 115 -24.93 36.15 -16.96
C TYR A 115 -24.10 35.35 -15.95
N LEU A 116 -23.32 36.04 -15.15
CA LEU A 116 -22.74 35.52 -13.91
C LEU A 116 -23.74 35.76 -12.79
N VAL A 117 -24.19 34.69 -12.13
CA VAL A 117 -25.34 34.70 -11.23
C VAL A 117 -24.98 34.07 -9.89
N ARG A 118 -25.58 34.59 -8.80
CA ARG A 118 -25.56 33.99 -7.46
C ARG A 118 -26.92 33.37 -7.17
N PHE A 119 -26.95 32.09 -6.83
CA PHE A 119 -28.18 31.35 -6.49
C PHE A 119 -28.59 31.55 -5.01
N LYS A 120 -29.86 31.31 -4.69
CA LYS A 120 -30.33 31.28 -3.30
C LYS A 120 -29.89 29.98 -2.63
N ASN A 121 -29.42 30.07 -1.39
CA ASN A 121 -29.06 28.93 -0.52
C ASN A 121 -27.80 28.15 -0.90
N GLU A 122 -26.96 28.65 -1.81
CA GLU A 122 -25.61 28.12 -2.02
C GLU A 122 -24.55 28.96 -1.30
N THR A 123 -23.57 28.28 -0.71
CA THR A 123 -22.40 28.89 -0.05
C THR A 123 -21.38 29.39 -1.06
N ALA A 124 -20.67 30.47 -0.71
CA ALA A 124 -19.67 31.11 -1.56
C ALA A 124 -18.47 30.20 -1.91
N ASP A 125 -18.29 29.07 -1.21
CA ASP A 125 -17.21 28.12 -1.45
C ASP A 125 -17.38 27.32 -2.75
N LYS A 126 -18.57 27.33 -3.36
CA LYS A 126 -18.80 26.80 -4.70
C LYS A 126 -18.44 27.79 -5.83
N ASP A 127 -18.04 29.03 -5.53
CA ASP A 127 -17.67 30.06 -6.52
C ASP A 127 -16.21 29.91 -7.04
N LYS A 128 -15.65 28.68 -7.11
CA LYS A 128 -14.27 28.42 -7.59
C LYS A 128 -14.20 27.78 -8.97
#